data_AF-A0A8T4J929-F1
#
_entry.id   AF-A0A8T4J929-F1
#
_cell.length_a   1.000
_cell.length_b   1.000
_cell.length_c   1.000
_cell.angle_alpha   90.00
_cell.angle_beta   90.00
_cell.angle_gamma   90.00
#
_symmetry.space_group_name_H-M   'P 1'
#
loop_
_entity.id
_entity.type
_entity.pdbx_description
1 polymer ?
#
loop_
_entity_poly.entity_id
_entity_poly.type
_entity_poly.pdbx_seq_one_letter_code
_entity_poly.pdbx_strand_id
1 'polypeptide(L)'
;MTGEPDGPPSKTGIPVADMTSGLWVAIAALTGLAGRGATGRGRHFDVSMMDVQLSLQALNAARLFALDEDPSRTGTEHPGRVPSAAFQTADGGWLHISGSDQHWGPLCSVLGLDGL
;
A
#
# COMPACT_ATOMS: atom_id res chain seq x y z
N MET A 1 5.69 -8.72 3.80
CA MET A 1 4.52 -7.87 4.09
C MET A 1 3.20 -8.47 3.63
N THR A 2 3.09 -9.02 2.42
CA THR A 2 1.79 -9.54 1.91
C THR A 2 1.50 -10.98 2.36
N GLY A 3 0.27 -11.24 2.82
CA GLY A 3 -0.24 -12.56 3.21
C GLY A 3 -0.78 -12.57 4.64
N GLU A 4 -1.33 -13.71 5.06
CA GLU A 4 -1.74 -13.94 6.45
C GLU A 4 -0.53 -13.94 7.41
N PRO A 5 -0.70 -13.56 8.69
CA PRO A 5 0.40 -13.47 9.65
C PRO A 5 1.24 -14.74 9.74
N ASP A 6 0.57 -15.87 10.01
CA ASP A 6 1.20 -17.18 10.18
C ASP A 6 1.29 -17.98 8.86
N GLY A 7 0.81 -17.41 7.77
CA GLY A 7 0.85 -18.01 6.44
C GLY A 7 2.20 -17.81 5.73
N PRO A 8 2.47 -18.57 4.66
CA PRO A 8 3.59 -18.27 3.78
C PRO A 8 3.42 -16.90 3.11
N PRO A 9 4.51 -16.24 2.68
CA PRO A 9 4.43 -15.02 1.88
C PRO A 9 3.54 -15.22 0.66
N SER A 10 2.62 -14.28 0.44
CA SER A 10 1.67 -14.36 -0.67
C SER A 10 2.06 -13.39 -1.78
N LYS A 11 2.10 -13.89 -3.02
CA LYS A 11 2.24 -13.04 -4.20
C LYS A 11 0.96 -12.21 -4.38
N THR A 12 1.12 -10.97 -4.85
CA THR A 12 -0.01 -10.14 -5.30
C THR A 12 -0.71 -10.78 -6.51
N GLY A 13 -2.04 -10.60 -6.61
CA GLY A 13 -2.84 -11.17 -7.71
C GLY A 13 -2.54 -10.62 -9.11
N ILE A 14 -1.80 -9.51 -9.17
CA ILE A 14 -1.36 -8.85 -10.42
C ILE A 14 0.17 -8.68 -10.40
N PRO A 15 0.82 -8.50 -11.56
CA PRO A 15 2.26 -8.23 -11.64
C PRO A 15 2.57 -6.78 -11.22
N VAL A 16 2.48 -6.50 -9.91
CA VAL A 16 2.70 -5.15 -9.35
C VAL A 16 4.06 -4.59 -9.75
N ALA A 17 5.10 -5.42 -9.74
CA ALA A 17 6.45 -5.01 -10.15
C ALA A 17 6.47 -4.47 -11.58
N ASP A 18 5.96 -5.23 -12.55
CA ASP A 18 5.94 -4.82 -13.96
C ASP A 18 5.12 -3.55 -14.16
N MET A 19 3.91 -3.50 -13.58
CA MET A 19 2.98 -2.39 -13.76
C MET A 19 3.54 -1.09 -13.18
N THR A 20 4.07 -1.14 -11.96
CA THR A 20 4.60 0.04 -11.27
C THR A 20 5.93 0.48 -11.88
N SER A 21 6.79 -0.45 -12.31
CA SER A 21 8.00 -0.10 -13.07
C SER A 21 7.69 0.53 -14.42
N GLY A 22 6.67 0.05 -15.13
CA GLY A 22 6.19 0.68 -16.37
C GLY A 22 5.74 2.12 -16.15
N LEU A 23 5.02 2.40 -15.05
CA LEU A 23 4.65 3.77 -14.68
C LEU A 23 5.87 4.64 -14.37
N TRP A 24 6.87 4.12 -13.65
CA TRP A 24 8.12 4.84 -13.38
C TRP A 24 8.92 5.14 -14.66
N VAL A 25 8.98 4.20 -15.60
CA VAL A 25 9.60 4.42 -16.92
C VAL A 25 8.86 5.52 -17.70
N ALA A 26 7.53 5.51 -17.67
CA ALA A 26 6.73 6.56 -18.32
C ALA A 26 7.00 7.94 -17.69
N ILE A 27 7.05 8.02 -16.37
CA ILE A 27 7.39 9.26 -15.65
C ILE A 27 8.81 9.73 -16.04
N ALA A 28 9.80 8.84 -16.02
CA ALA A 28 11.17 9.17 -16.40
C ALA A 28 11.26 9.71 -17.84
N ALA A 29 10.57 9.08 -18.78
CA ALA A 29 10.49 9.53 -20.17
C ALA A 29 9.85 10.94 -20.28
N LEU A 30 8.73 11.18 -19.59
CA LEU A 30 8.07 12.49 -19.55
C LEU A 30 8.98 13.57 -18.94
N THR A 31 9.69 13.26 -17.85
CA THR A 31 10.68 14.15 -17.25
C THR A 31 11.83 14.45 -18.21
N GLY A 32 12.32 13.44 -18.95
CA GLY A 32 13.32 13.61 -19.98
C GLY A 32 12.87 14.54 -21.12
N LEU A 33 11.63 14.39 -21.59
CA LEU A 33 11.04 15.25 -22.61
C LEU A 33 10.88 16.69 -22.13
N ALA A 34 10.39 16.89 -20.90
CA ALA A 34 10.26 18.21 -20.28
C ALA A 34 11.64 18.90 -20.14
N GLY A 35 12.64 18.18 -19.64
CA GLY A 35 14.01 18.69 -19.46
C GLY A 35 14.74 18.94 -20.79
N ARG A 36 14.38 18.24 -21.87
CA ARG A 36 14.94 18.46 -23.21
C ARG A 36 14.63 19.87 -23.72
N GLY A 37 13.47 20.44 -23.38
CA GLY A 37 13.10 21.79 -23.81
C GLY A 37 14.09 22.87 -23.36
N ALA A 38 14.64 22.73 -22.15
CA ALA A 38 15.62 23.67 -21.61
C ALA A 38 17.06 23.35 -22.02
N THR A 39 17.39 22.06 -22.17
CA THR A 39 18.80 21.62 -22.33
C THR A 39 19.18 21.25 -23.76
N GLY A 40 18.21 21.03 -24.64
CA GLY A 40 18.42 20.51 -25.99
C GLY A 40 18.91 19.05 -26.04
N ARG A 41 19.03 18.37 -24.90
CA ARG A 41 19.64 17.03 -24.80
C ARG A 41 18.66 16.00 -24.24
N GLY A 42 18.73 14.77 -24.78
CA GLY A 42 18.06 13.61 -24.18
C GLY A 42 18.75 13.15 -22.90
N ARG A 43 18.14 12.18 -22.21
CA ARG A 43 18.66 11.55 -20.99
C ARG A 43 18.53 10.04 -21.06
N HIS A 44 19.46 9.34 -20.43
CA HIS A 44 19.37 7.91 -20.15
C HIS A 44 18.83 7.74 -18.74
N PHE A 45 17.89 6.82 -18.56
CA PHE A 45 17.30 6.47 -17.28
C PHE A 45 17.46 4.97 -17.09
N ASP A 46 18.02 4.59 -15.94
CA ASP A 46 18.12 3.21 -15.49
C ASP A 46 17.04 2.99 -14.43
N VAL A 47 16.19 1.98 -14.62
CA VAL A 47 15.05 1.69 -13.75
C VAL A 47 15.11 0.24 -13.32
N SER A 48 15.41 0.03 -12.04
CA SER A 48 15.38 -1.27 -11.38
C SER A 48 13.97 -1.57 -10.88
N MET A 49 13.43 -2.75 -11.21
CA MET A 49 12.15 -3.19 -10.65
C MET A 49 12.20 -3.33 -9.13
N MET A 50 13.36 -3.73 -8.59
CA MET A 50 13.56 -3.85 -7.15
C MET A 50 13.50 -2.49 -6.46
N ASP A 51 14.13 -1.46 -7.04
CA ASP A 51 14.13 -0.10 -6.48
C ASP A 51 12.72 0.46 -6.47
N VAL A 52 11.96 0.20 -7.54
CA VAL A 52 10.54 0.55 -7.62
C VAL A 52 9.75 -0.15 -6.51
N GLN A 53 9.92 -1.46 -6.30
CA GLN A 53 9.19 -2.17 -5.24
C GLN A 53 9.56 -1.65 -3.84
N LEU A 54 10.83 -1.36 -3.59
CA LEU A 54 11.29 -0.77 -2.33
C LEU A 54 10.68 0.62 -2.11
N SER A 55 10.57 1.44 -3.17
CA SER A 55 9.95 2.77 -3.07
C SER A 55 8.48 2.73 -2.63
N LEU A 56 7.75 1.65 -2.95
CA LEU A 56 6.36 1.46 -2.54
C LEU A 56 6.22 1.04 -1.07
N GLN A 57 7.32 0.72 -0.38
CA GLN A 57 7.34 0.32 1.03
C GLN A 57 7.46 1.50 2.00
N ALA A 58 7.13 2.73 1.60
CA ALA A 58 7.35 3.93 2.40
C ALA A 58 6.83 3.83 3.85
N LEU A 59 5.64 3.25 4.08
CA LEU A 59 5.10 3.04 5.43
C LEU A 59 5.89 2.02 6.25
N ASN A 60 6.32 0.93 5.62
CA ASN A 60 7.10 -0.13 6.28
C ASN A 60 8.53 0.35 6.58
N ALA A 61 9.14 1.07 5.63
CA ALA A 61 10.42 1.72 5.83
C ALA A 61 10.35 2.76 6.96
N ALA A 62 9.27 3.55 7.04
CA ALA A 62 9.08 4.50 8.13
C ALA A 62 9.01 3.81 9.49
N ARG A 63 8.27 2.70 9.61
CA ARG A 63 8.21 1.90 10.85
C ARG A 63 9.58 1.36 11.25
N LEU A 64 10.29 0.74 10.32
CA LEU A 64 11.61 0.21 10.58
C LEU A 64 12.59 1.31 11.00
N PHE A 65 12.70 2.38 10.21
CA PHE A 65 13.73 3.40 10.45
C PHE A 65 13.40 4.36 11.59
N ALA A 66 12.12 4.67 11.83
CA ALA A 66 11.73 5.63 12.86
C ALA A 66 11.37 4.98 14.19
N LEU A 67 10.87 3.74 14.19
CA LEU A 67 10.34 3.06 15.37
C LEU A 67 11.12 1.79 15.74
N ASP A 68 12.10 1.37 14.94
CA ASP A 68 12.81 0.07 15.09
C ASP A 68 11.83 -1.13 15.08
N GLU A 69 10.69 -0.96 14.41
CA GLU A 69 9.67 -1.99 14.25
C GLU A 69 9.90 -2.76 12.95
N ASP A 70 10.23 -4.04 13.03
CA ASP A 70 10.30 -4.93 11.85
C ASP A 70 8.87 -5.30 11.39
N PRO A 71 8.38 -4.76 10.25
CA PRO A 71 7.01 -4.95 9.86
C PRO A 71 6.75 -6.40 9.43
N SER A 72 5.66 -7.00 9.94
CA SER A 72 5.26 -8.37 9.64
C SER A 72 4.05 -8.43 8.71
N ARG A 73 3.67 -9.64 8.29
CA ARG A 73 2.42 -9.86 7.56
C ARG A 73 1.23 -9.68 8.51
N THR A 74 0.23 -8.92 8.10
CA THR A 74 -0.95 -8.59 8.93
C THR A 74 -2.27 -9.05 8.32
N GLY A 75 -2.23 -9.88 7.27
CA GLY A 75 -3.43 -10.23 6.51
C GLY A 75 -4.04 -8.99 5.87
N THR A 76 -5.27 -8.66 6.27
CA THR A 76 -6.01 -7.49 5.75
C THR A 76 -5.97 -6.28 6.67
N GLU A 77 -5.37 -6.40 7.87
CA GLU A 77 -5.31 -5.33 8.85
C GLU A 77 -4.29 -4.26 8.46
N HIS A 78 -4.69 -2.99 8.61
CA HIS A 78 -3.78 -1.87 8.51
C HIS A 78 -3.08 -1.62 9.86
N PRO A 79 -1.73 -1.68 9.94
CA PRO A 79 -1.02 -1.74 11.22
C PRO A 79 -1.07 -0.44 12.03
N GLY A 80 -1.61 0.65 11.48
CA GLY A 80 -1.69 1.96 12.14
C GLY A 80 -3.09 2.58 12.16
N ARG A 81 -4.14 1.83 11.84
CA ARG A 81 -5.51 2.34 11.81
C ARG A 81 -6.50 1.25 12.18
N VAL A 82 -7.38 1.52 13.14
CA VAL A 82 -8.37 0.56 13.62
C VAL A 82 -9.74 1.26 13.73
N PRO A 83 -10.84 0.63 13.23
CA PRO A 83 -10.85 -0.58 12.40
C PRO A 83 -10.35 -0.27 10.98
N SER A 84 -9.52 -1.13 10.41
CA SER A 84 -9.12 -1.08 9.00
C SER A 84 -8.71 -2.45 8.53
N ALA A 85 -9.70 -3.31 8.27
CA ALA A 85 -9.52 -4.71 7.95
C ALA A 85 -10.69 -5.25 7.11
N ALA A 86 -10.53 -6.45 6.55
CA ALA A 86 -11.64 -7.19 5.98
C ALA A 86 -12.35 -8.01 7.07
N PHE A 87 -13.68 -7.93 7.08
CA PHE A 87 -14.55 -8.64 8.01
C PHE A 87 -15.49 -9.54 7.21
N GLN A 88 -15.74 -10.75 7.72
CA GLN A 88 -16.68 -11.68 7.10
C GLN A 88 -18.11 -11.26 7.42
N THR A 89 -18.98 -11.22 6.41
CA THR A 89 -20.41 -10.89 6.55
C THR A 89 -21.25 -12.15 6.77
N ALA A 90 -22.50 -11.97 7.24
CA ALA A 90 -23.38 -13.09 7.59
C ALA A 90 -23.74 -14.02 6.42
N ASP A 91 -23.65 -13.53 5.18
CA ASP A 91 -23.85 -14.28 3.93
C ASP A 91 -22.58 -15.00 3.45
N GLY A 92 -21.50 -14.97 4.23
CA GLY A 92 -20.21 -15.57 3.87
C GLY A 92 -19.35 -14.72 2.94
N GLY A 93 -19.81 -13.52 2.57
CA GLY A 93 -19.02 -12.52 1.86
C GLY A 93 -17.95 -11.86 2.73
N TRP A 94 -17.23 -10.91 2.14
CA TRP A 94 -16.21 -10.12 2.82
C TRP A 94 -16.43 -8.63 2.57
N LEU A 95 -16.34 -7.84 3.63
CA LEU A 95 -16.43 -6.37 3.58
C LEU A 95 -15.17 -5.77 4.19
N HIS A 96 -14.51 -4.88 3.46
CA HIS A 96 -13.44 -4.07 4.03
C HIS A 96 -14.03 -2.84 4.74
N ILE A 97 -13.73 -2.68 6.02
CA ILE A 97 -14.14 -1.53 6.81
C ILE A 97 -12.88 -0.78 7.23
N SER A 98 -12.78 0.49 6.85
CA SER A 98 -11.72 1.41 7.30
C SER A 98 -12.35 2.64 7.93
N GLY A 99 -11.99 2.90 9.18
CA GLY A 99 -12.52 3.98 10.01
C GLY A 99 -11.42 4.79 10.69
N SER A 100 -11.84 5.91 11.27
CA SER A 100 -11.04 6.77 12.14
C SER A 100 -11.99 7.33 13.21
N ASP A 101 -11.48 8.08 14.17
CA ASP A 101 -12.24 8.51 15.36
C ASP A 101 -13.60 9.12 15.04
N GLN A 102 -13.67 10.02 14.05
CA GLN A 102 -14.90 10.65 13.59
C GLN A 102 -15.95 9.66 13.01
N HIS A 103 -15.50 8.50 12.56
CA HIS A 103 -16.35 7.43 12.01
C HIS A 103 -16.76 6.43 13.09
N TRP A 104 -16.10 6.39 14.26
CA TRP A 104 -16.32 5.35 15.26
C TRP A 104 -17.75 5.31 15.79
N GLY A 105 -18.27 6.44 16.26
CA GLY A 105 -19.65 6.54 16.75
C GLY A 105 -20.70 6.16 15.69
N PRO A 106 -20.68 6.76 14.48
CA PRO A 106 -21.57 6.38 13.39
C PRO A 106 -21.46 4.91 12.99
N LEU A 107 -20.24 4.36 12.95
CA LEU A 107 -20.02 2.95 12.63
C LEU A 107 -20.63 2.04 13.70
N CYS A 108 -20.38 2.32 14.98
CA CYS A 108 -20.97 1.56 16.09
C CYS A 108 -22.50 1.59 16.03
N SER A 109 -23.09 2.75 15.76
CA SER A 109 -24.54 2.88 15.64
C SER A 109 -25.13 2.05 14.50
N VAL A 110 -24.52 2.08 13.31
CA VAL A 110 -24.97 1.26 12.17
C VAL A 110 -24.82 -0.24 12.44
N LEU A 111 -23.80 -0.64 13.20
CA LEU A 111 -23.55 -2.03 13.57
C LEU A 111 -24.32 -2.50 14.82
N GLY A 112 -25.08 -1.62 15.48
CA GLY A 112 -25.79 -1.94 16.73
C GLY A 112 -24.84 -2.18 17.92
N LEU A 113 -23.69 -1.52 17.92
CA LEU A 113 -22.62 -1.63 18.93
C LEU A 113 -22.51 -0.37 19.78
N ASP A 114 -23.63 0.29 20.10
CA ASP A 114 -23.66 1.60 20.79
C ASP A 114 -22.99 1.63 22.18
N GLY A 115 -22.62 0.47 22.74
CA GLY A 115 -21.89 0.34 24.00
C GLY A 115 -20.36 0.33 23.87
N LEU A 116 -19.83 0.46 22.66
CA LEU A 116 -18.40 0.60 22.35
C LEU A 116 -17.98 2.05 22.08
#